data_AF-A0A398B1V3-F1
#
_entry.id   AF-A0A398B1V3-F1
#
_cell.length_a   1.000
_cell.length_b   1.000
_cell.length_c   1.000
_cell.angle_alpha   90.00
_cell.angle_beta   90.00
_cell.angle_gamma   90.00
#
_symmetry.space_group_name_H-M   'P 1'
#
loop_
_entity.id
_entity.type
_entity.pdbx_description
1 polymer ?
#
loop_
_entity_poly.entity_id
_entity_poly.type
_entity_poly.pdbx_seq_one_letter_code
_entity_poly.pdbx_strand_id
1 'polypeptide(L)'
;MTRIIALAIMLIPGALAAYGIKLMRDMVFGILQPPFPHLLLQFLAGLILFLGGLGFVAGFILYRDRKKNKVQARFRIPSGKDSKRP
;
A
#
# COMPACT_ATOMS: atom_id res chain seq x y z
N MET A 1 -3.49 1.05 23.43
CA MET A 1 -2.28 0.26 23.06
C MET A 1 -2.37 -0.42 21.69
N THR A 2 -3.51 -0.95 21.23
CA THR A 2 -3.66 -1.65 19.93
C THR A 2 -3.37 -0.81 18.67
N ARG A 3 -3.49 0.52 18.75
CA ARG A 3 -3.27 1.42 17.59
C ARG A 3 -1.81 1.50 17.15
N ILE A 4 -0.86 1.38 18.09
CA ILE A 4 0.58 1.46 17.81
C ILE A 4 1.05 0.17 17.12
N ILE A 5 0.52 -0.99 17.55
CA ILE A 5 0.80 -2.28 16.91
C ILE A 5 0.32 -2.29 15.45
N ALA A 6 -0.88 -1.76 15.19
CA ALA A 6 -1.38 -1.63 13.82
C ALA A 6 -0.50 -0.71 12.94
N LEU A 7 0.08 0.35 13.52
CA LEU A 7 1.03 1.22 12.81
C LEU A 7 2.37 0.51 12.56
N ALA A 8 2.88 -0.24 13.53
CA ALA A 8 4.09 -1.03 13.38
C ALA A 8 3.95 -2.11 12.29
N ILE A 9 2.79 -2.78 12.22
CA ILE A 9 2.50 -3.76 11.16
C ILE A 9 2.41 -3.09 9.78
N MET A 10 1.88 -1.87 9.69
CA MET A 10 1.87 -1.09 8.44
C MET A 10 3.25 -0.55 8.04
N LEU A 11 4.20 -0.50 8.97
CA LEU A 11 5.54 0.04 8.71
C LEU A 11 6.36 -0.89 7.83
N ILE A 12 6.14 -2.21 7.93
CA ILE A 12 6.80 -3.23 7.10
C ILE A 12 6.48 -3.04 5.59
N PRO A 13 5.22 -3.03 5.14
CA PRO A 13 4.89 -2.80 3.74
C PRO A 13 5.26 -1.40 3.26
N GLY A 14 5.22 -0.39 4.15
CA GLY A 14 5.72 0.95 3.85
C GLY A 14 7.23 0.97 3.58
N ALA A 15 8.01 0.26 4.39
CA ALA A 15 9.46 0.12 4.21
C ALA A 15 9.79 -0.65 2.92
N LEU A 16 9.04 -1.71 2.61
CA LEU A 16 9.17 -2.44 1.34
C LEU A 16 8.87 -1.54 0.13
N ALA A 17 7.85 -0.68 0.23
CA ALA A 17 7.56 0.29 -0.83
C ALA A 17 8.69 1.30 -1.03
N ALA A 18 9.26 1.83 0.06
CA ALA A 18 10.41 2.73 0.01
C ALA A 18 11.65 2.04 -0.61
N TYR A 19 11.88 0.77 -0.28
CA TYR A 19 12.93 -0.04 -0.90
C TYR A 19 12.69 -0.25 -2.41
N GLY A 20 11.44 -0.49 -2.80
CA GLY A 20 11.05 -0.57 -4.22
C GLY A 20 11.36 0.72 -4.99
N ILE A 21 11.07 1.89 -4.40
CA ILE A 21 11.44 3.20 -4.99
C ILE A 21 12.95 3.33 -5.15
N LYS A 22 13.72 2.89 -4.16
CA LYS A 22 15.19 2.91 -4.24
C LYS A 22 15.69 2.11 -5.44
N LEU A 23 15.17 0.89 -5.65
CA LEU A 23 15.55 0.05 -6.80
C LEU A 23 15.17 0.68 -8.15
N MET A 24 13.98 1.28 -8.24
CA MET A 24 13.53 1.99 -9.45
C MET A 24 14.43 3.20 -9.73
N ARG A 25 14.78 3.98 -8.70
CA ARG A 25 15.70 5.11 -8.82
C ARG A 25 17.08 4.65 -9.31
N ASP A 26 17.62 3.61 -8.70
CA ASP A 26 18.96 3.10 -9.05
C ASP A 26 19.01 2.64 -10.53
N MET A 27 17.89 2.11 -11.06
CA MET A 27 17.77 1.81 -12.49
C MET A 27 17.80 3.06 -13.39
N VAL A 28 17.16 4.17 -12.99
CA VAL A 28 17.20 5.45 -13.74
C VAL A 28 18.63 5.98 -13.88
N PHE A 29 19.48 5.75 -12.88
CA PHE A 29 20.90 6.11 -12.91
C PHE A 29 21.81 5.05 -13.55
N GLY A 30 21.25 3.95 -14.06
CA GLY A 30 22.03 2.88 -14.67
C GLY A 30 22.78 1.99 -13.66
N ILE A 31 22.47 2.08 -12.37
CA ILE A 31 23.15 1.36 -11.30
C ILE A 31 22.48 0.00 -11.11
N LEU A 32 23.17 -1.05 -11.55
CA LEU A 32 22.76 -2.43 -11.31
C LEU A 32 23.11 -2.83 -9.88
N GLN A 33 22.09 -3.15 -9.08
CA GLN A 33 22.28 -3.65 -7.72
C GLN A 33 22.32 -5.19 -7.72
N PRO A 34 23.33 -5.82 -7.10
CA PRO A 34 23.30 -7.25 -6.83
C PRO A 34 22.06 -7.57 -5.96
N PRO A 35 21.31 -8.66 -6.21
CA PRO A 35 21.58 -9.79 -7.09
C PRO A 35 20.87 -9.72 -8.47
N PHE A 36 20.45 -8.55 -8.95
CA PHE A 36 19.70 -8.45 -10.19
C PHE A 36 20.62 -8.59 -11.43
N PRO A 37 20.28 -9.44 -12.42
CA PRO A 37 21.06 -9.61 -13.65
C PRO A 37 20.80 -8.52 -14.71
N HIS A 38 19.65 -7.84 -14.66
CA HIS A 38 19.25 -6.84 -15.64
C HIS A 38 18.53 -5.64 -14.99
N LEU A 39 18.76 -4.45 -15.53
CA LEU A 39 18.13 -3.21 -15.05
C LEU A 39 16.60 -3.26 -15.13
N LEU A 40 16.04 -3.84 -16.20
CA LEU A 40 14.60 -3.96 -16.39
C LEU A 40 13.99 -4.86 -15.30
N LEU A 41 14.66 -5.95 -14.94
CA LEU A 41 14.22 -6.84 -13.87
C LEU A 41 14.29 -6.15 -12.50
N GLN A 42 15.35 -5.38 -12.25
CA GLN A 42 15.47 -4.55 -11.04
C GLN A 42 14.33 -3.53 -10.95
N PHE A 43 13.98 -2.88 -12.05
CA PHE A 43 12.84 -1.96 -12.11
C PHE A 43 11.51 -2.66 -11.86
N LEU A 44 11.24 -3.79 -12.52
CA LEU A 44 10.01 -4.56 -12.33
C LEU A 44 9.87 -5.07 -10.89
N ALA A 45 10.96 -5.58 -10.30
CA ALA A 45 10.98 -5.99 -8.91
C ALA A 45 10.70 -4.79 -7.97
N GLY A 46 11.33 -3.64 -8.22
CA GLY A 46 11.06 -2.40 -7.50
C GLY A 46 9.61 -1.93 -7.63
N LEU A 47 9.04 -2.02 -8.83
CA LEU A 47 7.65 -1.65 -9.13
C LEU A 47 6.66 -2.56 -8.40
N ILE A 48 6.89 -3.88 -8.40
CA ILE A 48 6.04 -4.84 -7.69
C ILE A 48 6.11 -4.60 -6.18
N LEU A 49 7.29 -4.37 -5.62
CA LEU A 49 7.46 -4.06 -4.19
C LEU A 49 6.77 -2.73 -3.82
N PHE A 50 6.87 -1.72 -4.68
CA PHE A 50 6.20 -0.44 -4.50
C PHE A 50 4.68 -0.56 -4.56
N LEU A 51 4.13 -1.15 -5.63
CA LEU A 51 2.69 -1.32 -5.80
C LEU A 51 2.10 -2.26 -4.75
N GLY A 52 2.81 -3.33 -4.40
CA GLY A 52 2.42 -4.25 -3.33
C GLY A 52 2.38 -3.56 -1.97
N GLY A 53 3.43 -2.82 -1.61
CA GLY A 53 3.48 -2.08 -0.35
C GLY A 53 2.45 -0.96 -0.29
N LEU A 54 2.33 -0.16 -1.35
CA LEU A 54 1.34 0.91 -1.46
C LEU A 54 -0.10 0.37 -1.43
N GLY A 55 -0.37 -0.68 -2.20
CA GLY A 55 -1.68 -1.33 -2.27
C GLY A 55 -2.09 -1.94 -0.94
N PHE A 56 -1.15 -2.57 -0.22
CA PHE A 56 -1.41 -3.08 1.12
C PHE A 56 -1.73 -1.96 2.11
N VAL A 57 -0.95 -0.88 2.12
CA VAL A 57 -1.19 0.28 3.01
C VAL A 57 -2.53 0.93 2.69
N ALA A 58 -2.82 1.19 1.42
CA ALA A 58 -4.09 1.76 0.97
C ALA A 58 -5.29 0.85 1.31
N GLY A 59 -5.15 -0.46 1.08
CA GLY A 59 -6.17 -1.45 1.41
C GLY A 59 -6.44 -1.54 2.91
N PHE A 60 -5.39 -1.50 3.74
CA PHE A 60 -5.53 -1.48 5.19
C PHE A 60 -6.24 -0.22 5.68
N ILE A 61 -5.84 0.96 5.17
CA ILE A 61 -6.47 2.24 5.50
C ILE A 61 -7.96 2.18 5.14
N LEU A 62 -8.29 1.73 3.93
CA LEU A 62 -9.67 1.59 3.48
C LEU A 62 -10.47 0.64 4.37
N TYR A 63 -9.94 -0.55 4.68
CA TYR A 63 -10.60 -1.51 5.57
C TYR A 63 -10.87 -0.92 6.96
N ARG A 64 -9.88 -0.20 7.51
CA ARG A 64 -9.99 0.45 8.82
C ARG A 64 -11.01 1.58 8.83
N ASP A 65 -11.05 2.43 7.80
CA ASP A 65 -11.99 3.54 7.72
C ASP A 65 -13.41 3.11 7.36
N ARG A 66 -13.57 2.02 6.59
CA ARG A 66 -14.88 1.40 6.36
C ARG A 66 -15.56 1.01 7.65
N LYS A 67 -14.83 0.45 8.63
CA LYS A 67 -15.39 0.09 9.95
C LYS A 67 -15.91 1.29 10.75
N LYS A 68 -15.47 2.51 10.44
CA LYS A 68 -15.89 3.74 11.11
C LYS A 68 -16.88 4.57 10.30
N ASN A 69 -17.34 4.08 9.14
CA ASN A 69 -18.19 4.79 8.20
C ASN A 69 -17.68 6.20 7.80
N LYS A 70 -16.38 6.46 7.95
CA LYS A 70 -15.72 7.72 7.56
C LYS A 70 -15.26 7.74 6.10
N VAL A 71 -15.76 6.81 5.30
CA VAL A 71 -15.50 6.71 3.85
C VAL A 71 -16.63 7.39 3.06
N GLN A 72 -16.35 7.74 1.80
CA GLN A 72 -17.36 8.26 0.86
C GLN A 72 -18.57 7.31 0.78
N ALA A 73 -19.75 7.84 0.49
CA ALA A 73 -21.01 7.08 0.46
C ALA A 73 -20.93 5.77 -0.35
N ARG A 74 -20.16 5.75 -1.44
CA ARG A 74 -19.94 4.57 -2.31
C ARG A 74 -19.20 3.41 -1.63
N PHE A 75 -18.44 3.68 -0.57
CA PHE A 75 -17.62 2.66 0.12
C PHE A 75 -18.17 2.30 1.51
N ARG A 76 -19.27 2.91 1.96
CA ARG A 76 -19.90 2.56 3.24
C ARG A 76 -20.52 1.16 3.14
N ILE A 77 -20.59 0.46 4.27
CA ILE A 77 -21.36 -0.79 4.35
C ILE A 77 -22.84 -0.38 4.42
N PRO A 78 -23.75 -0.94 3.61
CA PRO A 78 -25.16 -0.60 3.69
C PRO A 78 -25.66 -1.00 5.08
N SER A 79 -25.88 -0.03 5.95
CA SER A 79 -26.65 -0.23 7.17
C SER A 79 -28.10 -0.14 6.75
N GLY A 80 -28.93 -1.14 7.10
CA GLY A 80 -30.35 -1.23 6.70
C GLY A 80 -31.24 -0.03 7.08
N LYS A 81 -30.70 1.05 7.66
CA LYS A 81 -31.38 2.32 7.90
C LYS A 81 -31.43 3.27 6.71
N ASP A 82 -30.61 3.09 5.67
CA ASP A 82 -30.62 3.98 4.49
C ASP A 82 -31.73 3.65 3.46
N SER A 83 -32.46 2.54 3.63
CA SER A 83 -33.65 2.24 2.82
C SER A 83 -34.92 2.96 3.32
N LYS A 84 -34.85 3.68 4.45
CA LYS A 84 -35.94 4.52 4.96
C LYS A 84 -35.65 6.00 4.78
N ARG A 85 -35.32 6.41 3.55
CA ARG A 85 -35.50 7.79 3.13
C ARG A 85 -36.66 7.79 2.12
N PRO A 86 -37.70 8.62 2.34
CA PRO A 86 -38.87 8.68 1.47
C PRO A 86 -38.49 9.08 0.04
#